data_AF-A0A1S2WXQ7-F1
#
_entry.id   AF-A0A1S2WXQ7-F1
#
_cell.length_a   1.000
_cell.length_b   1.000
_cell.length_c   1.000
_cell.angle_alpha   90.00
_cell.angle_beta   90.00
_cell.angle_gamma   90.00
#
_symmetry.space_group_name_H-M   'P 1'
#
loop_
_entity.id
_entity.type
_entity.pdbx_description
1 polymer ?
#
loop_
_entity_poly.entity_id
_entity_poly.type
_entity_poly.pdbx_seq_one_letter_code
_entity_poly.pdbx_strand_id
1 'polypeptide(L)'
;MRNRNKLAIILSAVIGLSSFGVAAISNGDDTGIMAGYIDLAAMGSADNVDFTKVKSDGYNEVISSFATINGDKIDFDSNYKEFALKKSKEANDAGLETMVSVGGEINTYHPGNANVVTLATNIIKFLKCNGFTGIDFDIEVQENQDNANDGQYLKDLTNEIKNIDSNIKIAIAPQINGDKLVSTGDSEFYAPLFSANNKNKELVDYVFVQNYNTMPENDPAFTKKAFEIADNYVQGTSSKIILGYPSAAQGAGLATIYFPHFDGDYNNPPALSTALTTYNAMKPTFNYLNKIKDSERYAGVMTWSLNVDYSPESFNVSGDYPDHGQGDFGYYISQCAVNKQCDSIPEERVVDKRVNILVNNNSPEVGYDSVTFSKDGNAITTTDWVPSKASIKAKSYVGNNVLVSVKFWNGVMTCPKTMDTTKDLVAETNIILDKTTNKYVLVCEFHK
;
A
#
# COMPACT_ATOMS: atom_id res chain seq x y z
N MET A 1 67.98 -4.80 -38.86
CA MET A 1 68.53 -3.82 -37.89
C MET A 1 67.44 -2.81 -37.53
N ARG A 2 67.15 -2.70 -36.22
CA ARG A 2 66.31 -1.70 -35.52
C ARG A 2 64.78 -1.64 -35.75
N ASN A 3 64.08 -2.31 -34.82
CA ASN A 3 62.95 -1.85 -34.01
C ASN A 3 62.37 -0.45 -34.28
N ARG A 4 61.02 -0.38 -34.27
CA ARG A 4 60.27 0.51 -33.36
C ARG A 4 58.79 0.11 -33.25
N ASN A 5 58.43 -0.36 -32.06
CA ASN A 5 57.08 -0.42 -31.52
C ASN A 5 56.48 1.00 -31.44
N LYS A 6 55.18 1.13 -31.77
CA LYS A 6 54.33 2.22 -31.27
C LYS A 6 53.06 1.61 -30.67
N LEU A 7 53.07 1.58 -29.34
CA LEU A 7 51.94 1.31 -28.47
C LEU A 7 51.11 2.60 -28.38
N ALA A 8 49.83 2.55 -28.77
CA ALA A 8 48.90 3.64 -28.58
C ALA A 8 48.25 3.51 -27.19
N ILE A 9 48.45 4.51 -26.35
CA ILE A 9 47.82 4.66 -25.04
C ILE A 9 46.45 5.30 -25.28
N ILE A 10 45.38 4.57 -24.96
CA ILE A 10 44.02 5.11 -24.86
C ILE A 10 43.82 5.50 -23.39
N LEU A 11 43.73 6.81 -23.12
CA LEU A 11 43.24 7.35 -21.85
C LEU A 11 41.71 7.16 -21.83
N SER A 12 41.22 6.26 -20.99
CA SER A 12 39.82 6.23 -20.58
C SER A 12 39.64 7.13 -19.36
N ALA A 13 38.86 8.20 -19.52
CA ALA A 13 38.41 9.02 -18.40
C ALA A 13 37.45 8.19 -17.53
N VAL A 14 37.87 7.90 -16.30
CA VAL A 14 37.00 7.34 -15.25
C VAL A 14 36.13 8.48 -14.73
N ILE A 15 34.88 8.52 -15.16
CA ILE A 15 33.85 9.34 -14.52
C ILE A 15 33.47 8.60 -13.24
N GLY A 16 33.83 9.18 -12.09
CA GLY A 16 33.41 8.71 -10.78
C GLY A 16 31.92 8.91 -10.61
N LEU A 17 31.14 7.89 -10.93
CA LEU A 17 29.80 7.70 -10.37
C LEU A 17 29.98 7.35 -8.90
N SER A 18 29.67 8.29 -8.01
CA SER A 18 29.44 8.00 -6.61
C SER A 18 28.22 7.08 -6.53
N SER A 19 28.48 5.78 -6.50
CA SER A 19 27.52 4.77 -6.09
C SER A 19 27.03 5.13 -4.69
N PHE A 20 25.78 5.58 -4.56
CA PHE A 20 25.07 5.43 -3.31
C PHE A 20 25.05 3.93 -3.02
N GLY A 21 25.88 3.52 -2.05
CA GLY A 21 25.92 2.15 -1.61
C GLY A 21 24.57 1.81 -1.00
N VAL A 22 23.72 1.13 -1.76
CA VAL A 22 22.68 0.31 -1.18
C VAL A 22 23.42 -0.78 -0.43
N ALA A 23 23.55 -0.61 0.89
CA ALA A 23 24.14 -1.61 1.74
C ALA A 23 23.36 -2.92 1.52
N ALA A 24 24.07 -3.96 1.08
CA ALA A 24 23.52 -5.29 1.02
C ALA A 24 23.13 -5.70 2.45
N ILE A 25 21.81 -5.76 2.71
CA ILE A 25 21.25 -6.23 3.97
C ILE A 25 21.63 -7.71 4.09
N SER A 26 22.31 -8.07 5.17
CA SER A 26 22.71 -9.44 5.45
C SER A 26 21.47 -10.31 5.68
N ASN A 27 21.36 -11.42 4.94
CA ASN A 27 20.36 -12.48 5.11
C ASN A 27 20.52 -13.21 6.46
N GLY A 28 20.11 -12.56 7.55
CA GLY A 28 19.75 -13.23 8.79
C GLY A 28 18.23 -13.17 8.94
N ASP A 29 17.62 -14.27 9.35
CA ASP A 29 16.17 -14.55 9.48
C ASP A 29 15.40 -13.63 10.48
N ASP A 30 15.82 -12.38 10.67
CA ASP A 30 15.26 -11.42 11.63
C ASP A 30 14.85 -10.10 10.94
N THR A 31 14.56 -10.13 9.64
CA THR A 31 13.96 -8.99 8.94
C THR A 31 12.50 -8.86 9.36
N GLY A 32 12.13 -7.72 9.91
CA GLY A 32 10.73 -7.44 10.22
C GLY A 32 9.86 -7.33 8.97
N ILE A 33 8.56 -7.24 9.18
CA ILE A 33 7.52 -7.29 8.16
C ILE A 33 6.92 -5.90 8.00
N MET A 34 6.82 -5.49 6.76
CA MET A 34 6.04 -4.35 6.32
C MET A 34 5.00 -4.86 5.32
N ALA A 35 3.80 -5.11 5.82
CA ALA A 35 2.71 -5.69 5.06
C ALA A 35 1.73 -4.61 4.58
N GLY A 36 1.25 -4.74 3.35
CA GLY A 36 0.22 -3.85 2.80
C GLY A 36 -0.97 -4.63 2.28
N TYR A 37 -2.16 -4.33 2.78
CA TYR A 37 -3.40 -4.82 2.20
C TYR A 37 -3.65 -4.14 0.86
N ILE A 38 -4.07 -4.89 -0.16
CA ILE A 38 -4.59 -4.33 -1.41
C ILE A 38 -6.07 -4.72 -1.55
N ASP A 39 -6.94 -3.71 -1.61
CA ASP A 39 -8.37 -3.87 -1.89
C ASP A 39 -8.55 -4.07 -3.40
N LEU A 40 -8.78 -5.32 -3.79
CA LEU A 40 -8.93 -5.74 -5.18
C LEU A 40 -10.33 -5.49 -5.74
N ALA A 41 -11.33 -5.23 -4.88
CA ALA A 41 -12.65 -4.82 -5.31
C ALA A 41 -12.65 -3.35 -5.78
N ALA A 42 -11.78 -2.51 -5.18
CA ALA A 42 -11.50 -1.16 -5.66
C ALA A 42 -10.54 -1.16 -6.87
N MET A 43 -10.94 -1.84 -7.96
CA MET A 43 -10.09 -2.10 -9.13
C MET A 43 -9.38 -0.86 -9.69
N GLY A 44 -10.05 0.30 -9.70
CA GLY A 44 -9.47 1.55 -10.21
C GLY A 44 -8.25 2.03 -9.41
N SER A 45 -8.33 2.03 -8.08
CA SER A 45 -7.21 2.43 -7.24
C SER A 45 -6.16 1.32 -7.13
N ALA A 46 -6.57 0.05 -7.18
CA ALA A 46 -5.66 -1.10 -7.17
C ALA A 46 -4.80 -1.20 -8.44
N ASP A 47 -5.33 -0.84 -9.61
CA ASP A 47 -4.57 -0.90 -10.88
C ASP A 47 -3.42 0.12 -10.89
N ASN A 48 -3.57 1.23 -10.16
CA ASN A 48 -2.55 2.26 -10.00
C ASN A 48 -1.40 1.87 -9.05
N VAL A 49 -1.51 0.75 -8.34
CA VAL A 49 -0.46 0.27 -7.41
C VAL A 49 0.66 -0.42 -8.20
N ASP A 50 1.82 0.23 -8.29
CA ASP A 50 3.06 -0.36 -8.83
C ASP A 50 3.83 -1.11 -7.73
N PHE A 51 3.81 -2.45 -7.82
CA PHE A 51 4.46 -3.29 -6.82
C PHE A 51 5.99 -3.21 -6.82
N THR A 52 6.63 -2.78 -7.91
CA THR A 52 8.07 -2.51 -7.91
C THR A 52 8.37 -1.33 -7.00
N LYS A 53 7.55 -0.28 -7.07
CA LYS A 53 7.64 0.88 -6.19
C LYS A 53 7.32 0.51 -4.74
N VAL A 54 6.24 -0.24 -4.50
CA VAL A 54 5.87 -0.79 -3.17
C VAL A 54 7.05 -1.52 -2.54
N LYS A 55 7.69 -2.45 -3.27
CA LYS A 55 8.88 -3.16 -2.81
C LYS A 55 10.04 -2.20 -2.48
N SER A 56 10.29 -1.23 -3.36
CA SER A 56 11.39 -0.27 -3.17
C SER A 56 11.20 0.69 -1.99
N ASP A 57 9.95 0.97 -1.59
CA ASP A 57 9.63 1.76 -0.40
C ASP A 57 9.72 0.95 0.91
N GLY A 58 10.00 -0.35 0.81
CA GLY A 58 10.33 -1.20 1.93
C GLY A 58 9.23 -2.19 2.34
N TYR A 59 8.10 -2.24 1.66
CA TYR A 59 7.15 -3.33 1.83
C TYR A 59 7.80 -4.66 1.42
N ASN A 60 7.55 -5.72 2.18
CA ASN A 60 8.02 -7.06 1.84
C ASN A 60 6.88 -8.08 1.72
N GLU A 61 5.66 -7.71 2.09
CA GLU A 61 4.48 -8.57 2.01
C GLU A 61 3.25 -7.79 1.49
N VAL A 62 2.44 -8.45 0.66
CA VAL A 62 1.17 -7.94 0.16
C VAL A 62 0.06 -8.91 0.52
N ILE A 63 -1.02 -8.38 1.08
CA ILE A 63 -2.19 -9.16 1.45
C ILE A 63 -3.31 -8.82 0.46
N SER A 64 -3.66 -9.81 -0.38
CA SER A 64 -4.68 -9.68 -1.42
C SER A 64 -6.09 -9.78 -0.81
N SER A 65 -6.80 -8.66 -0.74
CA SER A 65 -8.13 -8.56 -0.11
C SER A 65 -9.25 -8.36 -1.12
N PHE A 66 -10.35 -9.11 -1.09
CA PHE A 66 -10.61 -10.33 -0.30
C PHE A 66 -10.91 -11.50 -1.24
N ALA A 67 -10.50 -12.70 -0.85
CA ALA A 67 -11.10 -13.93 -1.38
C ALA A 67 -12.31 -14.32 -0.54
N THR A 68 -13.18 -15.14 -1.09
CA THR A 68 -14.38 -15.63 -0.42
C THR A 68 -14.24 -17.11 -0.09
N ILE A 69 -14.52 -17.46 1.17
CA ILE A 69 -14.82 -18.83 1.58
C ILE A 69 -16.34 -18.99 1.62
N ASN A 70 -16.87 -19.92 0.83
CA ASN A 70 -18.28 -20.25 0.81
C ASN A 70 -18.47 -21.78 0.77
N GLY A 71 -18.89 -22.35 1.89
CA GLY A 71 -18.87 -23.79 2.10
C GLY A 71 -17.44 -24.32 2.12
N ASP A 72 -17.17 -25.33 1.30
CA ASP A 72 -15.85 -25.96 1.16
C ASP A 72 -14.96 -25.29 0.09
N LYS A 73 -15.39 -24.18 -0.50
CA LYS A 73 -14.70 -23.51 -1.61
C LYS A 73 -14.05 -22.22 -1.16
N ILE A 74 -12.90 -21.91 -1.75
CA ILE A 74 -12.25 -20.62 -1.72
C ILE A 74 -12.02 -20.13 -3.15
N ASP A 75 -12.36 -18.87 -3.43
CA ASP A 75 -12.08 -18.21 -4.71
C ASP A 75 -12.18 -16.68 -4.57
N PHE A 76 -11.67 -15.94 -5.55
CA PHE A 76 -12.03 -14.52 -5.67
C PHE A 76 -13.42 -14.36 -6.28
N ASP A 77 -14.10 -13.26 -5.97
CA ASP A 77 -15.37 -12.93 -6.61
C ASP A 77 -15.22 -12.86 -8.13
N SER A 78 -16.16 -13.44 -8.86
CA SER A 78 -16.09 -13.55 -10.32
C SER A 78 -15.98 -12.20 -11.04
N ASN A 79 -16.44 -11.10 -10.43
CA ASN A 79 -16.40 -9.77 -11.01
C ASN A 79 -14.98 -9.19 -11.11
N TYR A 80 -14.08 -9.59 -10.20
CA TYR A 80 -12.70 -9.10 -10.18
C TYR A 80 -11.64 -10.22 -10.12
N LYS A 81 -12.03 -11.50 -10.22
CA LYS A 81 -11.11 -12.65 -10.11
C LYS A 81 -9.89 -12.57 -11.03
N GLU A 82 -10.07 -12.30 -12.31
CA GLU A 82 -8.95 -12.21 -13.25
C GLU A 82 -7.99 -11.06 -12.89
N PHE A 83 -8.56 -9.93 -12.45
CA PHE A 83 -7.80 -8.78 -11.98
C PHE A 83 -7.04 -9.08 -10.68
N ALA A 84 -7.69 -9.72 -9.71
CA ALA A 84 -7.06 -10.16 -8.47
C ALA A 84 -5.85 -11.07 -8.75
N LEU A 85 -6.03 -12.10 -9.56
CA LEU A 85 -4.95 -13.02 -9.93
C LEU A 85 -3.81 -12.31 -10.67
N LYS A 86 -4.14 -11.36 -11.56
CA LYS A 86 -3.14 -10.52 -12.24
C LYS A 86 -2.33 -9.71 -11.22
N LYS A 87 -2.98 -8.97 -10.30
CA LYS A 87 -2.29 -8.14 -9.30
C LYS A 87 -1.47 -8.98 -8.32
N SER A 88 -1.98 -10.11 -7.84
CA SER A 88 -1.20 -11.02 -6.98
C SER A 88 0.04 -11.56 -7.69
N LYS A 89 -0.06 -11.87 -9.00
CA LYS A 89 1.11 -12.24 -9.80
C LYS A 89 2.11 -11.09 -9.94
N GLU A 90 1.65 -9.87 -10.20
CA GLU A 90 2.54 -8.69 -10.28
C GLU A 90 3.30 -8.45 -8.97
N ALA A 91 2.66 -8.64 -7.81
CA ALA A 91 3.31 -8.54 -6.51
C ALA A 91 4.41 -9.60 -6.35
N ASN A 92 4.11 -10.87 -6.69
CA ASN A 92 5.08 -11.96 -6.67
C ASN A 92 6.25 -11.71 -7.62
N ASP A 93 5.99 -11.24 -8.84
CA ASP A 93 7.02 -10.91 -9.84
C ASP A 93 7.93 -9.77 -9.37
N ALA A 94 7.41 -8.85 -8.55
CA ALA A 94 8.20 -7.78 -7.90
C ALA A 94 9.02 -8.28 -6.69
N GLY A 95 8.92 -9.55 -6.31
CA GLY A 95 9.64 -10.14 -5.18
C GLY A 95 9.03 -9.79 -3.81
N LEU A 96 7.73 -9.50 -3.78
CA LEU A 96 6.94 -9.41 -2.55
C LEU A 96 6.42 -10.80 -2.20
N GLU A 97 6.37 -11.11 -0.91
CA GLU A 97 5.59 -12.24 -0.44
C GLU A 97 4.10 -11.92 -0.56
N THR A 98 3.26 -12.91 -0.88
CA THR A 98 1.82 -12.69 -1.05
C THR A 98 0.98 -13.63 -0.19
N MET A 99 0.07 -13.04 0.57
CA MET A 99 -1.00 -13.75 1.27
C MET A 99 -2.36 -13.37 0.67
N VAL A 100 -3.38 -14.17 0.94
CA VAL A 100 -4.77 -13.84 0.62
C VAL A 100 -5.55 -13.62 1.91
N SER A 101 -6.39 -12.59 1.97
CA SER A 101 -7.26 -12.36 3.12
C SER A 101 -8.69 -12.81 2.81
N VAL A 102 -9.38 -13.33 3.84
CA VAL A 102 -10.80 -13.68 3.83
C VAL A 102 -11.46 -13.06 5.07
N GLY A 103 -12.72 -12.66 4.95
CA GLY A 103 -13.42 -11.86 5.96
C GLY A 103 -13.68 -10.43 5.45
N GLY A 104 -13.19 -9.42 6.19
CA GLY A 104 -13.42 -8.00 6.03
C GLY A 104 -14.75 -7.51 6.63
N GLU A 105 -14.95 -6.19 6.61
CA GLU A 105 -16.19 -5.52 7.04
C GLU A 105 -17.43 -6.14 6.37
N ILE A 106 -17.34 -6.38 5.07
CA ILE A 106 -18.29 -7.23 4.34
C ILE A 106 -17.78 -8.66 4.42
N ASN A 107 -18.15 -9.37 5.48
CA ASN A 107 -17.62 -10.70 5.77
C ASN A 107 -17.70 -11.63 4.55
N THR A 108 -16.55 -12.12 4.11
CA THR A 108 -16.40 -13.10 3.02
C THR A 108 -16.07 -14.51 3.52
N TYR A 109 -16.11 -14.73 4.84
CA TYR A 109 -15.89 -16.02 5.49
C TYR A 109 -17.22 -16.70 5.87
N HIS A 110 -17.65 -17.66 5.04
CA HIS A 110 -18.88 -18.43 5.21
C HIS A 110 -18.64 -19.95 5.02
N PRO A 111 -17.85 -20.61 5.88
CA PRO A 111 -17.58 -22.04 5.77
C PRO A 111 -18.85 -22.90 5.96
N GLY A 112 -19.87 -22.40 6.66
CA GLY A 112 -21.04 -23.21 7.00
C GLY A 112 -20.62 -24.44 7.81
N ASN A 113 -21.29 -25.57 7.58
CA ASN A 113 -20.89 -26.87 8.16
C ASN A 113 -19.97 -27.66 7.21
N ALA A 114 -19.15 -26.98 6.40
CA ALA A 114 -18.22 -27.67 5.51
C ALA A 114 -17.29 -28.59 6.30
N ASN A 115 -16.92 -29.72 5.70
CA ASN A 115 -15.93 -30.60 6.32
C ASN A 115 -14.57 -29.89 6.38
N VAL A 116 -14.02 -29.79 7.59
CA VAL A 116 -12.76 -29.07 7.86
C VAL A 116 -11.60 -29.57 7.01
N VAL A 117 -11.47 -30.89 6.81
CA VAL A 117 -10.39 -31.49 6.00
C VAL A 117 -10.54 -31.11 4.52
N THR A 118 -11.77 -31.17 4.00
CA THR A 118 -12.05 -30.76 2.61
C THR A 118 -11.74 -29.27 2.41
N LEU A 119 -12.20 -28.40 3.32
CA LEU A 119 -11.96 -26.96 3.21
C LEU A 119 -10.47 -26.63 3.32
N ALA A 120 -9.75 -27.20 4.30
CA ALA A 120 -8.30 -27.02 4.45
C ALA A 120 -7.53 -27.45 3.19
N THR A 121 -7.91 -28.60 2.60
CA THR A 121 -7.32 -29.08 1.34
C THR A 121 -7.56 -28.11 0.19
N ASN A 122 -8.78 -27.56 0.08
CA ASN A 122 -9.13 -26.61 -0.97
C ASN A 122 -8.44 -25.26 -0.79
N ILE A 123 -8.26 -24.78 0.46
CA ILE A 123 -7.45 -23.61 0.79
C ILE A 123 -6.02 -23.81 0.32
N ILE A 124 -5.35 -24.88 0.74
CA ILE A 124 -3.95 -25.13 0.37
C ILE A 124 -3.78 -25.25 -1.14
N LYS A 125 -4.72 -25.91 -1.82
CA LYS A 125 -4.72 -26.01 -3.28
C LYS A 125 -4.84 -24.63 -3.92
N PHE A 126 -5.77 -23.80 -3.47
CA PHE A 126 -5.96 -22.44 -3.98
C PHE A 126 -4.70 -21.58 -3.76
N LEU A 127 -4.11 -21.63 -2.56
CA LEU A 127 -2.89 -20.88 -2.24
C LEU A 127 -1.75 -21.27 -3.19
N LYS A 128 -1.46 -22.58 -3.31
CA LYS A 128 -0.37 -23.08 -4.16
C LYS A 128 -0.60 -22.82 -5.65
N CYS A 129 -1.83 -22.96 -6.14
CA CYS A 129 -2.15 -22.72 -7.56
C CYS A 129 -1.94 -21.26 -7.96
N ASN A 130 -2.11 -20.32 -7.03
CA ASN A 130 -2.04 -18.89 -7.30
C ASN A 130 -0.78 -18.21 -6.74
N GLY A 131 0.15 -18.99 -6.17
CA GLY A 131 1.44 -18.50 -5.69
C GLY A 131 1.39 -17.74 -4.37
N PHE A 132 0.35 -17.95 -3.55
CA PHE A 132 0.26 -17.39 -2.20
C PHE A 132 1.02 -18.27 -1.20
N THR A 133 1.67 -17.63 -0.22
CA THR A 133 2.39 -18.29 0.87
C THR A 133 1.55 -18.46 2.13
N GLY A 134 0.40 -17.78 2.21
CA GLY A 134 -0.44 -17.82 3.39
C GLY A 134 -1.85 -17.28 3.20
N ILE A 135 -2.63 -17.43 4.26
CA ILE A 135 -4.00 -16.93 4.41
C ILE A 135 -4.10 -16.06 5.66
N ASP A 136 -4.78 -14.93 5.52
CA ASP A 136 -5.19 -14.05 6.61
C ASP A 136 -6.69 -14.20 6.86
N PHE A 137 -7.08 -14.47 8.10
CA PHE A 137 -8.47 -14.51 8.52
C PHE A 137 -8.83 -13.20 9.22
N ASP A 138 -9.25 -12.21 8.42
CA ASP A 138 -9.72 -10.90 8.85
C ASP A 138 -11.23 -10.94 9.15
N ILE A 139 -11.64 -11.77 10.09
CA ILE A 139 -13.05 -12.04 10.35
C ILE A 139 -13.63 -10.98 11.30
N GLU A 140 -14.62 -10.22 10.84
CA GLU A 140 -15.30 -9.16 11.60
C GLU A 140 -16.77 -9.50 11.93
N VAL A 141 -17.03 -10.71 12.43
CA VAL A 141 -18.39 -11.17 12.78
C VAL A 141 -18.57 -11.39 14.27
N GLN A 142 -19.83 -11.28 14.73
CA GLN A 142 -20.19 -11.71 16.08
C GLN A 142 -20.20 -13.25 16.16
N GLU A 143 -19.70 -13.80 17.26
CA GLU A 143 -19.74 -15.23 17.54
C GLU A 143 -21.17 -15.77 17.43
N ASN A 144 -21.33 -16.92 16.76
CA ASN A 144 -22.61 -17.61 16.56
C ASN A 144 -23.65 -16.90 15.66
N GLN A 145 -23.27 -15.83 14.94
CA GLN A 145 -24.22 -15.14 14.06
C GLN A 145 -24.83 -16.06 12.99
N ASP A 146 -24.10 -17.09 12.54
CA ASP A 146 -24.54 -18.02 11.48
C ASP A 146 -24.43 -19.53 11.81
N ASN A 147 -24.38 -19.92 13.10
CA ASN A 147 -24.24 -21.32 13.59
C ASN A 147 -23.01 -22.13 13.08
N ALA A 148 -22.20 -21.54 12.20
CA ALA A 148 -21.02 -22.11 11.56
C ALA A 148 -19.76 -21.26 11.75
N ASN A 149 -19.94 -20.02 12.22
CA ASN A 149 -18.89 -19.08 12.54
C ASN A 149 -18.70 -19.07 14.05
N ASP A 150 -18.12 -20.15 14.58
CA ASP A 150 -17.55 -20.17 15.92
C ASP A 150 -16.02 -20.23 15.84
N GLY A 151 -15.34 -19.68 16.84
CA GLY A 151 -13.88 -19.68 16.88
C GLY A 151 -13.27 -21.08 16.94
N GLN A 152 -14.06 -22.08 17.36
CA GLN A 152 -13.63 -23.47 17.47
C GLN A 152 -13.48 -24.11 16.09
N TYR A 153 -14.39 -23.83 15.15
CA TYR A 153 -14.26 -24.25 13.75
C TYR A 153 -13.02 -23.65 13.11
N LEU A 154 -12.76 -22.35 13.31
CA LEU A 154 -11.54 -21.72 12.80
C LEU A 154 -10.28 -22.40 13.37
N LYS A 155 -10.27 -22.70 14.67
CA LYS A 155 -9.15 -23.44 15.28
C LYS A 155 -8.92 -24.80 14.63
N ASP A 156 -9.98 -25.56 14.41
CA ASP A 156 -9.89 -26.89 13.81
C ASP A 156 -9.44 -26.81 12.34
N LEU A 157 -9.92 -25.79 11.60
CA LEU A 157 -9.48 -25.47 10.25
C LEU A 157 -8.00 -25.10 10.19
N THR A 158 -7.55 -24.18 11.03
CA THR A 158 -6.15 -23.77 11.14
C THR A 158 -5.24 -24.95 11.49
N ASN A 159 -5.66 -25.80 12.43
CA ASN A 159 -4.91 -26.99 12.78
C ASN A 159 -4.80 -27.96 11.59
N GLU A 160 -5.87 -28.14 10.83
CA GLU A 160 -5.87 -29.02 9.67
C GLU A 160 -5.06 -28.46 8.49
N ILE A 161 -5.07 -27.14 8.28
CA ILE A 161 -4.16 -26.49 7.32
C ILE A 161 -2.70 -26.78 7.70
N LYS A 162 -2.32 -26.56 8.97
CA LYS A 162 -0.97 -26.85 9.46
C LYS A 162 -0.60 -28.34 9.41
N ASN A 163 -1.57 -29.25 9.58
CA ASN A 163 -1.36 -30.70 9.42
C ASN A 163 -1.03 -31.07 7.97
N ILE A 164 -1.72 -30.47 6.99
CA ILE A 164 -1.54 -30.77 5.57
C ILE A 164 -0.26 -30.10 5.03
N ASP A 165 0.00 -28.85 5.40
CA ASP A 165 1.20 -28.11 5.03
C ASP A 165 1.59 -27.08 6.10
N SER A 166 2.58 -27.43 6.91
CA SER A 166 3.08 -26.57 8.00
C SER A 166 3.77 -25.30 7.52
N ASN A 167 4.13 -25.19 6.23
CA ASN A 167 4.78 -23.99 5.67
C ASN A 167 3.78 -22.89 5.29
N ILE A 168 2.48 -23.20 5.25
CA ILE A 168 1.46 -22.20 4.99
C ILE A 168 1.40 -21.24 6.17
N LYS A 169 1.62 -19.96 5.90
CA LYS A 169 1.47 -18.91 6.90
C LYS A 169 -0.01 -18.65 7.18
N ILE A 170 -0.34 -18.49 8.44
CA ILE A 170 -1.69 -18.18 8.91
C ILE A 170 -1.62 -16.90 9.73
N ALA A 171 -2.35 -15.89 9.26
CA ALA A 171 -2.55 -14.65 9.97
C ALA A 171 -4.01 -14.52 10.44
N ILE A 172 -4.20 -13.69 11.46
CA ILE A 172 -5.51 -13.16 11.86
C ILE A 172 -5.39 -11.65 11.99
N ALA A 173 -6.48 -10.91 11.77
CA ALA A 173 -6.51 -9.46 11.89
C ALA A 173 -7.52 -8.96 12.94
N PRO A 174 -7.28 -9.20 14.24
CA PRO A 174 -8.21 -8.80 15.29
C PRO A 174 -8.20 -7.28 15.52
N GLN A 175 -9.34 -6.76 15.96
CA GLN A 175 -9.46 -5.42 16.55
C GLN A 175 -9.18 -5.47 18.05
N ILE A 176 -8.99 -4.31 18.69
CA ILE A 176 -8.87 -4.22 20.15
C ILE A 176 -10.15 -3.62 20.72
N ASN A 177 -10.69 -4.25 21.76
CA ASN A 177 -11.73 -3.65 22.59
C ASN A 177 -11.41 -3.89 24.07
N GLY A 178 -11.16 -2.80 24.80
CA GLY A 178 -10.68 -2.86 26.18
C GLY A 178 -9.30 -3.50 26.28
N ASP A 179 -9.21 -4.65 26.96
CA ASP A 179 -7.99 -5.43 27.17
C ASP A 179 -7.96 -6.75 26.36
N LYS A 180 -8.79 -6.84 25.31
CA LYS A 180 -9.01 -8.07 24.53
C LYS A 180 -8.78 -7.85 23.04
N LEU A 181 -8.39 -8.94 22.38
CA LEU A 181 -8.47 -9.07 20.92
C LEU A 181 -9.83 -9.64 20.53
N VAL A 182 -10.51 -8.96 19.60
CA VAL A 182 -11.88 -9.27 19.18
C VAL A 182 -11.99 -9.32 17.66
N SER A 183 -12.98 -10.04 17.14
CA SER A 183 -13.38 -9.94 15.73
C SER A 183 -14.19 -8.67 15.47
N THR A 184 -15.19 -8.40 16.30
CA THR A 184 -16.00 -7.18 16.28
C THR A 184 -16.74 -7.04 17.61
N GLY A 185 -17.05 -5.81 18.03
CA GLY A 185 -17.70 -5.54 19.32
C GLY A 185 -16.95 -6.20 20.48
N ASP A 186 -17.65 -6.99 21.29
CA ASP A 186 -17.05 -7.75 22.41
C ASP A 186 -16.73 -9.22 22.06
N SER A 187 -16.78 -9.59 20.78
CA SER A 187 -16.68 -10.99 20.36
C SER A 187 -15.23 -11.50 20.34
N GLU A 188 -14.90 -12.40 21.27
CA GLU A 188 -13.59 -13.06 21.37
C GLU A 188 -13.44 -14.26 20.42
N PHE A 189 -13.89 -14.09 19.16
CA PHE A 189 -13.91 -15.15 18.14
C PHE A 189 -12.56 -15.88 17.98
N TYR A 190 -11.44 -15.18 18.16
CA TYR A 190 -10.09 -15.76 18.02
C TYR A 190 -9.59 -16.52 19.27
N ALA A 191 -10.26 -16.42 20.42
CA ALA A 191 -9.78 -16.99 21.69
C ALA A 191 -9.46 -18.50 21.61
N PRO A 192 -10.24 -19.33 20.90
CA PRO A 192 -9.93 -20.75 20.77
C PRO A 192 -8.57 -21.04 20.12
N LEU A 193 -8.02 -20.14 19.29
CA LEU A 193 -6.69 -20.30 18.66
C LEU A 193 -5.55 -20.26 19.68
N PHE A 194 -5.73 -19.54 20.79
CA PHE A 194 -4.68 -19.29 21.79
C PHE A 194 -4.91 -20.04 23.11
N SER A 195 -5.90 -20.93 23.17
CA SER A 195 -6.21 -21.69 24.38
C SER A 195 -4.99 -22.44 24.93
N ALA A 196 -4.78 -22.36 26.24
CA ALA A 196 -3.71 -23.07 26.94
C ALA A 196 -3.77 -24.60 26.70
N ASN A 197 -4.95 -25.15 26.41
CA ASN A 197 -5.16 -26.58 26.15
C ASN A 197 -4.88 -27.00 24.70
N ASN A 198 -4.55 -26.07 23.79
CA ASN A 198 -4.20 -26.41 22.42
C ASN A 198 -2.91 -27.22 22.36
N LYS A 199 -2.95 -28.37 21.68
CA LYS A 199 -1.78 -29.24 21.48
C LYS A 199 -0.77 -28.62 20.51
N ASN A 200 -1.27 -27.95 19.47
CA ASN A 200 -0.46 -27.17 18.54
C ASN A 200 -0.40 -25.72 19.04
N LYS A 201 0.80 -25.22 19.33
CA LYS A 201 1.05 -23.84 19.77
C LYS A 201 1.49 -22.91 18.64
N GLU A 202 1.53 -23.44 17.42
CA GLU A 202 2.01 -22.81 16.18
C GLU A 202 0.86 -22.74 15.15
N LEU A 203 -0.36 -22.46 15.64
CA LEU A 203 -1.56 -22.34 14.80
C LEU A 203 -1.56 -21.05 14.00
N VAL A 204 -1.08 -19.96 14.59
CA VAL A 204 -1.06 -18.62 14.01
C VAL A 204 0.39 -18.14 13.95
N ASP A 205 0.83 -17.72 12.77
CA ASP A 205 2.17 -17.16 12.58
C ASP A 205 2.17 -15.67 12.88
N TYR A 206 1.13 -14.95 12.44
CA TYR A 206 1.00 -13.50 12.61
C TYR A 206 -0.34 -13.06 13.18
N VAL A 207 -0.29 -12.09 14.09
CA VAL A 207 -1.47 -11.35 14.58
C VAL A 207 -1.35 -9.91 14.09
N PHE A 208 -2.14 -9.57 13.08
CA PHE A 208 -2.24 -8.25 12.47
C PHE A 208 -3.22 -7.39 13.25
N VAL A 209 -2.79 -6.88 14.40
CA VAL A 209 -3.63 -6.10 15.31
C VAL A 209 -4.09 -4.81 14.62
N GLN A 210 -5.38 -4.67 14.35
CA GLN A 210 -5.95 -3.46 13.77
C GLN A 210 -5.96 -2.36 14.84
N ASN A 211 -4.94 -1.50 14.86
CA ASN A 211 -4.83 -0.40 15.82
C ASN A 211 -5.45 0.88 15.22
N TYR A 212 -6.73 0.76 14.82
CA TYR A 212 -7.58 1.81 14.26
C TYR A 212 -9.07 1.41 14.25
N ASN A 213 -9.96 2.41 14.15
CA ASN A 213 -11.43 2.32 14.21
C ASN A 213 -12.06 2.17 15.60
N THR A 214 -11.29 1.88 16.65
CA THR A 214 -11.78 1.76 18.02
C THR A 214 -11.04 2.71 18.98
N MET A 215 -11.76 3.39 19.88
CA MET A 215 -11.09 4.23 20.87
C MET A 215 -10.33 3.34 21.89
N PRO A 216 -9.11 3.70 22.33
CA PRO A 216 -8.43 4.99 22.15
C PRO A 216 -7.32 4.97 21.06
N GLU A 217 -7.50 4.26 19.95
CA GLU A 217 -6.46 4.07 18.91
C GLU A 217 -6.07 5.36 18.16
N ASN A 218 -6.79 6.45 18.39
CA ASN A 218 -6.40 7.77 17.93
C ASN A 218 -5.25 8.42 18.73
N ASP A 219 -4.91 7.88 19.90
CA ASP A 219 -3.73 8.26 20.67
C ASP A 219 -2.52 7.42 20.23
N PRO A 220 -1.46 8.02 19.65
CA PRO A 220 -0.23 7.31 19.32
C PRO A 220 0.38 6.53 20.48
N ALA A 221 0.16 6.96 21.74
CA ALA A 221 0.64 6.25 22.92
C ALA A 221 0.01 4.88 23.10
N PHE A 222 -1.18 4.67 22.55
CA PHE A 222 -1.87 3.40 22.59
C PHE A 222 -1.13 2.31 21.81
N THR A 223 -0.27 2.65 20.83
CA THR A 223 0.61 1.70 20.11
C THR A 223 1.33 0.72 21.04
N LYS A 224 1.93 1.21 22.13
CA LYS A 224 2.61 0.34 23.11
C LYS A 224 1.62 -0.54 23.86
N LYS A 225 0.45 0.02 24.20
CA LYS A 225 -0.58 -0.70 24.93
C LYS A 225 -1.26 -1.77 24.08
N ALA A 226 -1.53 -1.48 22.81
CA ALA A 226 -2.03 -2.42 21.81
C ALA A 226 -1.08 -3.62 21.68
N PHE A 227 0.23 -3.36 21.56
CA PHE A 227 1.23 -4.42 21.58
C PHE A 227 1.17 -5.25 22.87
N GLU A 228 1.15 -4.62 24.04
CA GLU A 228 1.07 -5.33 25.33
C GLU A 228 -0.22 -6.17 25.47
N ILE A 229 -1.36 -5.68 24.98
CA ILE A 229 -2.62 -6.43 24.96
C ILE A 229 -2.46 -7.69 24.10
N ALA A 230 -1.97 -7.52 22.87
CA ALA A 230 -1.77 -8.63 21.96
C ALA A 230 -0.73 -9.63 22.47
N ASP A 231 0.39 -9.15 23.02
CA ASP A 231 1.45 -9.97 23.61
C ASP A 231 0.93 -10.82 24.76
N ASN A 232 0.16 -10.23 25.67
CA ASN A 232 -0.50 -10.95 26.74
C ASN A 232 -1.50 -11.99 26.22
N TYR A 233 -2.26 -11.64 25.18
CA TYR A 233 -3.28 -12.52 24.61
C TYR A 233 -2.66 -13.78 23.97
N VAL A 234 -1.52 -13.65 23.29
CA VAL A 234 -0.86 -14.75 22.57
C VAL A 234 0.21 -15.47 23.40
N GLN A 235 0.28 -15.21 24.72
CA GLN A 235 1.26 -15.83 25.60
C GLN A 235 1.26 -17.36 25.48
N GLY A 236 2.46 -17.94 25.39
CA GLY A 236 2.64 -19.38 25.26
C GLY A 236 2.48 -19.93 23.84
N THR A 237 2.37 -19.06 22.82
CA THR A 237 2.45 -19.43 21.39
C THR A 237 3.73 -18.92 20.74
N SER A 238 4.01 -19.31 19.50
CA SER A 238 5.10 -18.75 18.68
C SER A 238 4.69 -17.51 17.86
N SER A 239 3.41 -17.13 17.89
CA SER A 239 2.83 -16.05 17.08
C SER A 239 3.61 -14.75 17.25
N LYS A 240 3.84 -14.07 16.11
CA LYS A 240 4.39 -12.72 16.07
C LYS A 240 3.28 -11.68 15.91
N ILE A 241 3.55 -10.47 16.36
CA ILE A 241 2.61 -9.36 16.42
C ILE A 241 3.04 -8.30 15.41
N ILE A 242 2.10 -7.90 14.59
CA ILE A 242 2.23 -6.82 13.63
C ILE A 242 1.16 -5.78 13.97
N LEU A 243 1.56 -4.53 14.12
CA LEU A 243 0.61 -3.45 14.43
C LEU A 243 0.09 -2.82 13.15
N GLY A 244 -1.22 -2.70 13.04
CA GLY A 244 -1.91 -2.18 11.87
C GLY A 244 -2.29 -0.72 11.98
N TYR A 245 -2.11 0.04 10.91
CA TYR A 245 -2.53 1.44 10.83
C TYR A 245 -3.10 1.77 9.46
N PRO A 246 -4.01 2.74 9.34
CA PRO A 246 -4.38 3.25 8.03
C PRO A 246 -3.20 3.98 7.38
N SER A 247 -3.00 3.81 6.07
CA SER A 247 -1.85 4.40 5.36
C SER A 247 -1.94 5.92 5.22
N ALA A 248 -3.17 6.44 5.25
CA ALA A 248 -3.47 7.86 5.33
C ALA A 248 -4.80 8.06 6.10
N ALA A 249 -5.15 9.32 6.38
CA ALA A 249 -6.37 9.67 7.10
C ALA A 249 -7.66 9.19 6.39
N GLN A 250 -7.60 9.01 5.07
CA GLN A 250 -8.66 8.51 4.20
C GLN A 250 -8.88 7.00 4.32
N GLY A 251 -7.93 6.26 4.90
CA GLY A 251 -7.92 4.81 4.86
C GLY A 251 -8.88 4.14 5.84
N ALA A 252 -9.34 4.84 6.87
CA ALA A 252 -10.18 4.27 7.91
C ALA A 252 -11.14 5.32 8.50
N GLY A 253 -11.84 4.97 9.57
CA GLY A 253 -12.73 5.87 10.31
C GLY A 253 -11.99 6.96 11.09
N LEU A 254 -12.68 7.55 12.07
CA LEU A 254 -12.17 8.71 12.83
C LEU A 254 -11.35 8.32 14.07
N ALA A 255 -11.50 7.10 14.60
CA ALA A 255 -10.70 6.61 15.71
C ALA A 255 -9.33 6.11 15.22
N THR A 256 -8.50 7.03 14.74
CA THR A 256 -7.17 6.73 14.18
C THR A 256 -6.17 7.81 14.56
N ILE A 257 -4.88 7.50 14.51
CA ILE A 257 -3.80 8.45 14.84
C ILE A 257 -3.78 9.71 13.95
N TYR A 258 -4.57 9.74 12.87
CA TYR A 258 -4.76 10.92 12.04
C TYR A 258 -5.74 11.93 12.63
N PHE A 259 -6.56 11.53 13.61
CA PHE A 259 -7.56 12.36 14.25
C PHE A 259 -7.39 12.35 15.79
N PRO A 260 -6.29 12.91 16.32
CA PRO A 260 -5.96 12.85 17.74
C PRO A 260 -6.97 13.58 18.66
N HIS A 261 -7.89 14.37 18.08
CA HIS A 261 -8.92 15.10 18.81
C HIS A 261 -10.31 14.46 18.72
N PHE A 262 -10.45 13.33 18.04
CA PHE A 262 -11.70 12.57 18.06
C PHE A 262 -11.95 12.03 19.48
N ASP A 263 -13.13 12.28 20.02
CA ASP A 263 -13.53 11.92 21.39
C ASP A 263 -14.49 10.72 21.43
N GLY A 264 -14.75 10.10 20.28
CA GLY A 264 -15.70 8.99 20.12
C GLY A 264 -17.11 9.44 19.73
N ASP A 265 -17.41 10.74 19.62
CA ASP A 265 -18.73 11.20 19.18
C ASP A 265 -18.86 11.20 17.65
N TYR A 266 -19.30 10.08 17.11
CA TYR A 266 -19.60 9.92 15.68
C TYR A 266 -20.73 10.84 15.17
N ASN A 267 -21.55 11.44 16.05
CA ASN A 267 -22.57 12.41 15.63
C ASN A 267 -22.01 13.82 15.43
N ASN A 268 -20.83 14.09 15.99
CA ASN A 268 -20.14 15.37 15.87
C ASN A 268 -18.66 15.16 15.47
N PRO A 269 -18.42 14.58 14.29
CA PRO A 269 -17.07 14.25 13.86
C PRO A 269 -16.23 15.53 13.66
N PRO A 270 -14.91 15.49 13.92
CA PRO A 270 -14.03 16.58 13.55
C PRO A 270 -14.07 16.80 12.04
N ALA A 271 -13.85 18.05 11.61
CA ALA A 271 -13.74 18.33 10.18
C ALA A 271 -12.55 17.56 9.58
N LEU A 272 -12.74 16.96 8.40
CA LEU A 272 -11.70 16.16 7.72
C LEU A 272 -10.40 16.95 7.48
N SER A 273 -10.52 18.26 7.27
CA SER A 273 -9.39 19.19 7.13
C SER A 273 -8.54 19.38 8.40
N THR A 274 -8.97 18.83 9.53
CA THR A 274 -8.19 18.81 10.78
C THR A 274 -7.40 17.52 10.97
N ALA A 275 -7.53 16.55 10.05
CA ALA A 275 -6.69 15.37 10.07
C ALA A 275 -5.20 15.74 9.97
N LEU A 276 -4.33 14.90 10.52
CA LEU A 276 -2.89 15.05 10.40
C LEU A 276 -2.40 14.55 9.04
N THR A 277 -1.27 15.09 8.56
CA THR A 277 -0.51 14.45 7.47
C THR A 277 0.07 13.12 7.95
N THR A 278 0.40 12.20 7.03
CA THR A 278 1.03 10.91 7.39
C THR A 278 2.30 11.09 8.22
N TYR A 279 3.15 12.07 7.88
CA TYR A 279 4.33 12.38 8.69
C TYR A 279 3.96 12.76 10.13
N ASN A 280 3.01 13.69 10.30
CA ASN A 280 2.61 14.17 11.63
C ASN A 280 1.89 13.12 12.47
N ALA A 281 1.12 12.22 11.85
CA ALA A 281 0.48 11.09 12.51
C ALA A 281 1.52 10.01 12.91
N MET A 282 2.46 9.67 12.01
CA MET A 282 3.45 8.61 12.27
C MET A 282 4.57 9.04 13.20
N LYS A 283 4.98 10.31 13.20
CA LYS A 283 6.08 10.82 14.03
C LYS A 283 5.94 10.46 15.53
N PRO A 284 4.81 10.72 16.20
CA PRO A 284 4.63 10.28 17.59
C PRO A 284 4.53 8.76 17.69
N THR A 285 3.87 8.07 16.76
CA THR A 285 3.74 6.60 16.72
C THR A 285 5.10 5.90 16.67
N PHE A 286 6.04 6.45 15.89
CA PHE A 286 7.41 5.97 15.76
C PHE A 286 8.14 5.87 17.10
N ASN A 287 7.90 6.84 18.01
CA ASN A 287 8.47 6.82 19.36
C ASN A 287 7.94 5.66 20.22
N TYR A 288 6.72 5.18 19.95
CA TYR A 288 6.14 4.05 20.68
C TYR A 288 6.52 2.71 20.06
N LEU A 289 6.66 2.64 18.73
CA LEU A 289 7.31 1.51 18.06
C LEU A 289 8.73 1.30 18.58
N ASN A 290 9.49 2.39 18.81
CA ASN A 290 10.84 2.31 19.38
C ASN A 290 10.88 1.60 20.75
N LYS A 291 9.81 1.69 21.54
CA LYS A 291 9.72 1.09 22.88
C LYS A 291 9.43 -0.41 22.85
N ILE A 292 9.01 -0.95 21.71
CA ILE A 292 8.63 -2.36 21.55
C ILE A 292 9.50 -3.12 20.55
N LYS A 293 10.32 -2.41 19.76
CA LYS A 293 11.12 -2.97 18.65
C LYS A 293 12.04 -4.13 19.03
N ASP A 294 12.51 -4.15 20.28
CA ASP A 294 13.43 -5.18 20.79
C ASP A 294 12.68 -6.40 21.37
N SER A 295 11.34 -6.40 21.37
CA SER A 295 10.56 -7.56 21.77
C SER A 295 10.66 -8.66 20.71
N GLU A 296 10.91 -9.90 21.14
CA GLU A 296 10.98 -11.06 20.25
C GLU A 296 9.68 -11.34 19.49
N ARG A 297 8.54 -10.86 20.00
CA ARG A 297 7.24 -11.05 19.35
C ARG A 297 6.85 -9.90 18.43
N TYR A 298 7.44 -8.72 18.57
CA TYR A 298 7.19 -7.64 17.61
C TYR A 298 7.84 -8.00 16.28
N ALA A 299 7.03 -8.11 15.23
CA ALA A 299 7.50 -8.45 13.89
C ALA A 299 7.38 -7.31 12.89
N GLY A 300 6.63 -6.24 13.17
CA GLY A 300 6.60 -5.07 12.29
C GLY A 300 5.24 -4.38 12.22
N VAL A 301 4.92 -3.86 11.03
CA VAL A 301 3.72 -3.04 10.79
C VAL A 301 2.95 -3.54 9.56
N MET A 302 1.62 -3.45 9.62
CA MET A 302 0.75 -3.61 8.46
C MET A 302 -0.04 -2.33 8.18
N THR A 303 -0.55 -2.20 6.96
CA THR A 303 -1.41 -1.07 6.63
C THR A 303 -2.64 -1.40 5.81
N TRP A 304 -3.73 -0.72 6.14
CA TRP A 304 -4.91 -0.59 5.30
C TRP A 304 -4.96 0.84 4.68
N SER A 305 -4.63 1.02 3.41
CA SER A 305 -4.24 0.02 2.42
C SER A 305 -3.23 0.59 1.42
N LEU A 306 -2.65 -0.29 0.59
CA LEU A 306 -1.81 0.09 -0.54
C LEU A 306 -2.57 0.93 -1.57
N ASN A 307 -3.89 0.74 -1.71
CA ASN A 307 -4.71 1.57 -2.59
C ASN A 307 -4.64 3.04 -2.15
N VAL A 308 -4.73 3.29 -0.85
CA VAL A 308 -4.68 4.65 -0.27
C VAL A 308 -3.25 5.19 -0.29
N ASP A 309 -2.25 4.35 0.00
CA ASP A 309 -0.84 4.77 0.02
C ASP A 309 -0.33 5.10 -1.41
N TYR A 310 -0.75 4.33 -2.41
CA TYR A 310 -0.23 4.42 -3.78
C TYR A 310 -1.18 5.03 -4.82
N SER A 311 -2.47 5.21 -4.50
CA SER A 311 -3.44 5.93 -5.33
C SER A 311 -4.26 6.94 -4.53
N PRO A 312 -3.62 7.85 -3.75
CA PRO A 312 -4.33 8.78 -2.88
C PRO A 312 -5.32 9.70 -3.64
N GLU A 313 -5.06 9.98 -4.92
CA GLU A 313 -5.99 10.74 -5.75
C GLU A 313 -7.36 10.09 -5.92
N SER A 314 -7.47 8.76 -5.81
CA SER A 314 -8.74 8.04 -5.86
C SER A 314 -9.59 8.24 -4.60
N PHE A 315 -8.95 8.64 -3.49
CA PHE A 315 -9.58 8.79 -2.18
C PHE A 315 -9.74 10.26 -1.75
N ASN A 316 -9.11 11.20 -2.46
CA ASN A 316 -9.24 12.64 -2.24
C ASN A 316 -10.52 13.21 -2.90
N VAL A 317 -11.69 12.75 -2.45
CA VAL A 317 -12.99 13.24 -2.88
C VAL A 317 -13.52 14.32 -1.92
N SER A 318 -13.48 15.58 -2.37
CA SER A 318 -14.19 16.76 -1.85
C SER A 318 -14.38 16.86 -0.32
N GLY A 319 -13.44 17.48 0.38
CA GLY A 319 -13.47 17.69 1.83
C GLY A 319 -12.09 17.84 2.50
N ASP A 320 -11.03 17.93 1.69
CA ASP A 320 -9.61 18.20 1.94
C ASP A 320 -9.05 17.60 3.22
N TYR A 321 -9.02 16.26 3.28
CA TYR A 321 -7.92 15.60 3.99
C TYR A 321 -6.58 16.21 3.57
N PRO A 322 -5.57 16.25 4.46
CA PRO A 322 -4.23 16.67 4.08
C PRO A 322 -3.70 15.87 2.89
N ASP A 323 -2.88 16.54 2.08
CA ASP A 323 -2.21 15.87 0.96
C ASP A 323 -1.39 14.67 1.45
N HIS A 324 -1.55 13.54 0.77
CA HIS A 324 -0.79 12.32 0.97
C HIS A 324 0.04 12.04 -0.28
N GLY A 325 1.36 11.93 -0.12
CA GLY A 325 2.27 11.55 -1.19
C GLY A 325 2.23 10.05 -1.44
N GLN A 326 2.50 9.65 -2.68
CA GLN A 326 2.49 8.23 -3.06
C GLN A 326 3.59 7.45 -2.30
N GLY A 327 3.20 6.43 -1.53
CA GLY A 327 4.11 5.60 -0.73
C GLY A 327 4.69 6.33 0.48
N ASP A 328 4.02 7.37 0.98
CA ASP A 328 4.47 8.11 2.15
C ASP A 328 4.45 7.21 3.40
N PHE A 329 3.43 6.37 3.58
CA PHE A 329 3.36 5.49 4.74
C PHE A 329 4.54 4.50 4.74
N GLY A 330 4.76 3.82 3.61
CA GLY A 330 5.89 2.90 3.44
C GLY A 330 7.23 3.56 3.72
N TYR A 331 7.44 4.77 3.20
CA TYR A 331 8.68 5.52 3.43
C TYR A 331 8.96 5.84 4.90
N TYR A 332 7.96 6.32 5.64
CA TYR A 332 8.18 6.72 7.03
C TYR A 332 8.35 5.53 7.97
N ILE A 333 7.72 4.40 7.68
CA ILE A 333 7.60 3.28 8.62
C ILE A 333 8.59 2.15 8.34
N SER A 334 8.96 1.90 7.08
CA SER A 334 9.72 0.70 6.69
C SER A 334 11.03 0.50 7.44
N GLN A 335 11.77 1.57 7.76
CA GLN A 335 13.02 1.46 8.53
C GLN A 335 12.80 0.90 9.94
N CYS A 336 11.72 1.32 10.60
CA CYS A 336 11.38 0.79 11.92
C CYS A 336 10.75 -0.60 11.83
N ALA A 337 9.83 -0.81 10.89
CA ALA A 337 9.12 -2.08 10.73
C ALA A 337 10.06 -3.22 10.29
N VAL A 338 10.92 -3.00 9.30
CA VAL A 338 11.76 -4.04 8.69
C VAL A 338 13.12 -4.14 9.37
N ASN A 339 13.77 -3.00 9.64
CA ASN A 339 15.15 -2.98 10.14
C ASN A 339 15.25 -2.73 11.65
N LYS A 340 14.12 -2.61 12.36
CA LYS A 340 14.06 -2.23 13.79
C LYS A 340 14.83 -0.92 14.09
N GLN A 341 14.96 -0.04 13.09
CA GLN A 341 15.60 1.27 13.22
C GLN A 341 14.53 2.32 13.53
N CYS A 342 14.22 2.47 14.82
CA CYS A 342 13.11 3.29 15.30
C CYS A 342 13.55 4.55 16.09
N ASP A 343 14.83 4.95 16.01
CA ASP A 343 15.35 6.08 16.79
C ASP A 343 14.83 7.44 16.31
N SER A 344 14.61 7.57 15.00
CA SER A 344 14.06 8.78 14.38
C SER A 344 13.29 8.45 13.11
N ILE A 345 12.10 9.01 12.96
CA ILE A 345 11.34 8.96 11.71
C ILE A 345 12.14 9.67 10.60
N PRO A 346 12.11 9.19 9.33
CA PRO A 346 12.69 9.91 8.21
C PRO A 346 12.16 11.35 8.11
N GLU A 347 12.94 12.23 7.49
CA GLU A 347 12.51 13.61 7.25
C GLU A 347 11.23 13.64 6.41
N GLU A 348 10.35 14.58 6.73
CA GLU A 348 9.10 14.81 6.00
C GLU A 348 9.41 15.02 4.52
N ARG A 349 8.83 14.16 3.68
CA ARG A 349 8.86 14.35 2.23
C ARG A 349 8.14 15.63 1.90
N VAL A 350 8.74 16.40 1.00
CA VAL A 350 8.02 17.48 0.34
C VAL A 350 6.95 16.81 -0.53
N VAL A 351 5.70 16.84 -0.07
CA VAL A 351 4.59 16.36 -0.88
C VAL A 351 4.48 17.28 -2.08
N ASP A 352 4.67 16.70 -3.26
CA ASP A 352 4.57 17.40 -4.52
C ASP A 352 3.15 17.93 -4.70
N LYS A 353 2.94 19.20 -4.32
CA LYS A 353 1.65 19.88 -4.49
C LYS A 353 1.26 19.80 -5.96
N ARG A 354 0.02 19.38 -6.23
CA ARG A 354 -0.52 19.25 -7.58
C ARG A 354 -1.54 20.34 -7.84
N VAL A 355 -1.68 20.72 -9.10
CA VAL A 355 -2.68 21.69 -9.56
C VAL A 355 -3.33 21.19 -10.84
N ASN A 356 -4.62 21.47 -10.99
CA ASN A 356 -5.35 21.17 -12.21
C ASN A 356 -4.95 22.17 -13.29
N ILE A 357 -4.46 21.65 -14.41
CA ILE A 357 -4.14 22.40 -15.61
C ILE A 357 -5.16 22.06 -16.69
N LEU A 358 -5.76 23.08 -17.29
CA LEU A 358 -6.52 22.93 -18.52
C LEU A 358 -5.53 22.89 -19.69
N VAL A 359 -5.43 21.76 -20.38
CA VAL A 359 -4.62 21.66 -21.59
C VAL A 359 -5.51 21.85 -22.80
N ASN A 360 -5.26 22.91 -23.57
CA ASN A 360 -5.93 23.18 -24.83
C ASN A 360 -5.03 22.73 -25.99
N ASN A 361 -5.48 21.74 -26.76
CA ASN A 361 -4.85 21.40 -28.02
C ASN A 361 -5.45 22.26 -29.14
N ASN A 362 -4.78 23.35 -29.48
CA ASN A 362 -5.19 24.28 -30.53
C ASN A 362 -4.69 23.86 -31.93
N SER A 363 -4.04 22.70 -32.05
CA SER A 363 -3.59 22.17 -33.34
C SER A 363 -4.80 21.92 -34.26
N PRO A 364 -4.75 22.37 -35.53
CA PRO A 364 -5.92 22.29 -36.40
C PRO A 364 -6.28 20.86 -36.83
N GLU A 365 -5.28 19.98 -36.92
CA GLU A 365 -5.41 18.63 -37.51
C GLU A 365 -4.72 17.53 -36.69
N VAL A 366 -3.97 17.88 -35.64
CA VAL A 366 -3.10 16.94 -34.92
C VAL A 366 -3.58 16.78 -33.48
N GLY A 367 -3.94 15.56 -33.10
CA GLY A 367 -4.04 15.17 -31.70
C GLY A 367 -2.73 14.55 -31.19
N TYR A 368 -2.65 14.29 -29.89
CA TYR A 368 -1.50 13.63 -29.29
C TYR A 368 -1.93 12.63 -28.19
N ASP A 369 -1.13 11.59 -27.99
CA ASP A 369 -1.40 10.45 -27.11
C ASP A 369 -1.39 10.82 -25.63
N SER A 370 -0.54 11.79 -25.25
CA SER A 370 -0.48 12.26 -23.87
C SER A 370 0.21 13.62 -23.73
N VAL A 371 -0.01 14.25 -22.57
CA VAL A 371 0.74 15.41 -22.07
C VAL A 371 1.53 14.97 -20.85
N THR A 372 2.80 15.35 -20.79
CA THR A 372 3.67 15.13 -19.63
C THR A 372 4.08 16.47 -19.01
N PHE A 373 3.85 16.62 -17.71
CA PHE A 373 4.33 17.73 -16.89
C PHE A 373 5.50 17.24 -16.03
N SER A 374 6.71 17.76 -16.24
CA SER A 374 7.90 17.33 -15.51
C SER A 374 8.50 18.43 -14.66
N LYS A 375 8.95 18.09 -13.45
CA LYS A 375 9.61 18.99 -12.51
C LYS A 375 10.63 18.20 -11.70
N ASP A 376 11.86 18.70 -11.60
CA ASP A 376 12.94 18.12 -10.78
C ASP A 376 13.19 16.61 -10.99
N GLY A 377 13.04 16.14 -12.23
CA GLY A 377 13.20 14.73 -12.60
C GLY A 377 11.94 13.87 -12.45
N ASN A 378 10.89 14.38 -11.82
CA ASN A 378 9.59 13.72 -11.72
C ASN A 378 8.67 14.13 -12.87
N ALA A 379 7.70 13.28 -13.23
CA ALA A 379 6.79 13.53 -14.35
C ALA A 379 5.37 13.00 -14.08
N ILE A 380 4.35 13.82 -14.40
CA ILE A 380 2.93 13.42 -14.42
C ILE A 380 2.51 13.37 -15.89
N THR A 381 2.03 12.21 -16.36
CA THR A 381 1.59 12.02 -17.75
C THR A 381 0.10 11.72 -17.79
N THR A 382 -0.63 12.39 -18.68
CA THR A 382 -2.04 12.05 -18.94
C THR A 382 -2.13 10.72 -19.68
N THR A 383 -3.08 9.87 -19.31
CA THR A 383 -3.30 8.58 -19.99
C THR A 383 -4.17 8.69 -21.24
N ASP A 384 -4.86 9.83 -21.40
CA ASP A 384 -5.88 10.00 -22.43
C ASP A 384 -5.34 10.70 -23.68
N TRP A 385 -5.77 10.18 -24.84
CA TRP A 385 -5.62 10.86 -26.12
C TRP A 385 -6.27 12.24 -26.07
N VAL A 386 -5.56 13.25 -26.58
CA VAL A 386 -6.02 14.63 -26.66
C VAL A 386 -6.31 14.98 -28.13
N PRO A 387 -7.59 15.03 -28.54
CA PRO A 387 -7.94 15.34 -29.92
C PRO A 387 -7.50 16.75 -30.34
N SER A 388 -7.39 16.97 -31.65
CA SER A 388 -7.24 18.32 -32.22
C SER A 388 -8.42 19.20 -31.83
N LYS A 389 -8.17 20.47 -31.49
CA LYS A 389 -9.20 21.44 -31.08
C LYS A 389 -10.03 20.99 -29.88
N ALA A 390 -9.40 20.29 -28.94
CA ALA A 390 -10.04 19.81 -27.72
C ALA A 390 -9.29 20.32 -26.48
N SER A 391 -9.98 20.27 -25.36
CA SER A 391 -9.42 20.57 -24.05
C SER A 391 -9.52 19.35 -23.15
N ILE A 392 -8.48 19.09 -22.38
CA ILE A 392 -8.50 18.09 -21.31
C ILE A 392 -8.10 18.73 -19.99
N LYS A 393 -8.54 18.15 -18.88
CA LYS A 393 -8.02 18.49 -17.56
C LYS A 393 -6.89 17.53 -17.24
N ALA A 394 -5.74 18.07 -16.84
CA ALA A 394 -4.58 17.32 -16.40
C ALA A 394 -4.15 17.77 -15.02
N LYS A 395 -3.38 16.94 -14.31
CA LYS A 395 -2.67 17.37 -13.09
C LYS A 395 -1.22 17.69 -13.44
N SER A 396 -0.71 18.76 -12.85
CA SER A 396 0.70 19.14 -12.91
C SER A 396 1.24 19.36 -11.50
N TYR A 397 2.55 19.26 -11.33
CA TYR A 397 3.22 19.81 -10.15
C TYR A 397 2.98 21.31 -10.04
N VAL A 398 2.89 21.83 -8.81
CA VAL A 398 2.99 23.25 -8.48
C VAL A 398 4.47 23.64 -8.48
N GLY A 399 4.83 24.63 -9.30
CA GLY A 399 6.19 25.11 -9.41
C GLY A 399 6.36 26.15 -10.51
N ASN A 400 7.45 26.89 -10.45
CA ASN A 400 7.76 27.96 -11.40
C ASN A 400 8.52 27.50 -12.66
N ASN A 401 8.84 26.21 -12.77
CA ASN A 401 9.66 25.65 -13.84
C ASN A 401 9.17 24.26 -14.29
N VAL A 402 7.87 24.12 -14.54
CA VAL A 402 7.31 22.85 -15.03
C VAL A 402 7.54 22.71 -16.53
N LEU A 403 8.22 21.65 -16.95
CA LEU A 403 8.39 21.30 -18.34
C LEU A 403 7.12 20.64 -18.88
N VAL A 404 6.57 21.15 -19.97
CA VAL A 404 5.42 20.55 -20.64
C VAL A 404 5.90 19.84 -21.91
N SER A 405 5.53 18.59 -22.09
CA SER A 405 5.80 17.81 -23.30
C SER A 405 4.54 17.11 -23.80
N VAL A 406 4.44 16.87 -25.10
CA VAL A 406 3.36 16.08 -25.70
C VAL A 406 3.95 14.88 -26.42
N LYS A 407 3.35 13.71 -26.22
CA LYS A 407 3.69 12.48 -26.96
C LYS A 407 2.67 12.31 -28.08
N PHE A 408 3.14 12.15 -29.30
CA PHE A 408 2.32 11.87 -30.48
C PHE A 408 2.93 10.70 -31.25
N TRP A 409 2.24 10.19 -32.27
CA TRP A 409 2.61 8.92 -32.93
C TRP A 409 4.06 8.84 -33.45
N ASN A 410 4.73 9.98 -33.67
CA ASN A 410 6.10 10.07 -34.19
C ASN A 410 7.14 10.58 -33.16
N GLY A 411 6.81 10.67 -31.87
CA GLY A 411 7.78 10.97 -30.82
C GLY A 411 7.25 11.86 -29.70
N VAL A 412 8.18 12.48 -28.97
CA VAL A 412 7.89 13.44 -27.90
C VAL A 412 8.36 14.82 -28.33
N MET A 413 7.49 15.82 -28.23
CA MET A 413 7.83 17.23 -28.41
C MET A 413 7.74 17.95 -27.07
N THR A 414 8.72 18.80 -26.79
CA THR A 414 8.80 19.54 -25.52
C THR A 414 8.59 21.02 -25.78
N CYS A 415 7.80 21.67 -24.93
CA CYS A 415 7.56 23.10 -24.99
C CYS A 415 8.89 23.86 -24.84
N PRO A 416 9.12 24.91 -25.64
CA PRO A 416 10.37 25.68 -25.58
C PRO A 416 10.53 26.51 -24.29
N LYS A 417 9.45 26.64 -23.51
CA LYS A 417 9.43 27.35 -22.22
C LYS A 417 8.86 26.42 -21.16
N THR A 418 9.27 26.66 -19.91
CA THR A 418 8.64 26.09 -18.74
C THR A 418 7.39 26.89 -18.35
N MET A 419 6.44 26.20 -17.73
CA MET A 419 5.20 26.73 -17.18
C MET A 419 5.40 27.07 -15.70
N ASP A 420 4.81 28.17 -15.24
CA ASP A 420 4.76 28.51 -13.81
C ASP A 420 3.37 28.22 -13.27
N THR A 421 3.18 26.99 -12.79
CA THR A 421 1.88 26.50 -12.35
C THR A 421 1.42 27.08 -11.02
N THR A 422 2.20 28.00 -10.41
CA THR A 422 1.74 28.84 -9.31
C THR A 422 0.84 29.98 -9.77
N LYS A 423 0.90 30.34 -11.06
CA LYS A 423 0.13 31.43 -11.67
C LYS A 423 -0.61 31.02 -12.93
N ASP A 424 -0.08 30.09 -13.70
CA ASP A 424 -0.62 29.61 -14.96
C ASP A 424 -1.41 28.32 -14.73
N LEU A 425 -2.69 28.29 -15.08
CA LEU A 425 -3.56 27.12 -14.95
C LEU A 425 -4.06 26.61 -16.31
N VAL A 426 -3.65 27.25 -17.39
CA VAL A 426 -3.96 26.87 -18.77
C VAL A 426 -2.67 26.69 -19.56
N ALA A 427 -2.52 25.53 -20.21
CA ALA A 427 -1.47 25.25 -21.17
C ALA A 427 -2.09 25.14 -22.57
N GLU A 428 -1.87 26.15 -23.41
CA GLU A 428 -2.20 26.08 -24.82
C GLU A 428 -1.07 25.43 -25.58
N THR A 429 -1.38 24.37 -26.31
CA THR A 429 -0.43 23.63 -27.13
C THR A 429 -0.88 23.66 -28.58
N ASN A 430 0.04 23.93 -29.50
CA ASN A 430 -0.25 23.99 -30.92
C ASN A 430 0.90 23.35 -31.70
N ILE A 431 0.60 22.24 -32.37
CA ILE A 431 1.51 21.54 -33.26
C ILE A 431 1.29 22.09 -34.67
N ILE A 432 2.29 22.81 -35.18
CA ILE A 432 2.28 23.41 -36.51
C ILE A 432 3.35 22.78 -37.39
N LEU A 433 3.06 22.59 -38.67
CA LEU A 433 4.06 22.20 -39.66
C LEU A 433 4.84 23.45 -40.08
N ASP A 434 6.12 23.51 -39.73
CA ASP A 434 7.04 24.51 -40.27
C ASP A 434 7.29 24.19 -41.75
N LYS A 435 6.72 25.01 -42.63
CA LYS A 435 6.82 24.86 -44.09
C LYS A 435 8.25 25.01 -44.61
N THR A 436 9.14 25.64 -43.87
CA THR A 436 10.53 25.87 -44.26
C THR A 436 11.36 24.61 -44.04
N THR A 437 11.17 23.97 -42.88
CA THR A 437 11.95 22.78 -42.48
C THR A 437 11.22 21.47 -42.77
N ASN A 438 9.94 21.55 -43.14
CA ASN A 438 9.02 20.43 -43.29
C ASN A 438 8.97 19.53 -42.03
N LYS A 439 9.00 20.16 -40.85
CA LYS A 439 8.95 19.49 -39.55
C LYS A 439 7.83 20.05 -38.69
N TYR A 440 7.23 19.19 -37.88
CA TYR A 440 6.30 19.66 -36.85
C TYR A 440 7.07 20.34 -35.72
N VAL A 441 6.54 21.47 -35.26
CA VAL A 441 7.04 22.20 -34.10
C VAL A 441 5.90 22.41 -33.12
N LEU A 442 6.22 22.28 -31.83
CA LEU A 442 5.29 22.53 -30.74
C LEU A 442 5.44 23.97 -30.27
N VAL A 443 4.34 24.72 -30.33
CA VAL A 443 4.20 26.06 -29.76
C VAL A 443 3.38 25.93 -28.48
N CYS A 444 3.84 26.57 -27.41
CA CYS A 444 3.14 26.57 -26.12
C CYS A 444 2.97 27.98 -25.59
N GLU A 445 1.76 28.27 -25.12
CA GLU A 445 1.43 29.48 -24.37
C GLU A 445 0.82 29.09 -23.02
N PHE A 446 1.15 29.86 -21.98
CA PHE A 446 0.72 29.58 -20.61
C PHE A 446 -0.05 30.79 -20.08
N HIS A 447 -1.22 30.54 -19.50
CA HIS A 447 -2.12 31.57 -19.01
C HIS A 447 -2.69 31.18 -17.65
N LYS A 448 -3.17 32.19 -16.91
CA LYS A 448 -3.88 32.02 -15.66
C LYS A 448 -5.21 31.31 -15.83
#